data_AF-A0A2X1KI22-F1
#
_entry.id   AF-A0A2X1KI22-F1
#
_cell.length_a   1.000
_cell.length_b   1.000
_cell.length_c   1.000
_cell.angle_alpha   90.00
_cell.angle_beta   90.00
_cell.angle_gamma   90.00
#
_symmetry.space_group_name_H-M   'P 1'
#
loop_
_entity.id
_entity.type
_entity.pdbx_description
1 polymer ?
#
loop_
_entity_poly.entity_id
_entity_poly.type
_entity_poly.pdbx_seq_one_letter_code
_entity_poly.pdbx_strand_id
1 'polypeptide(L)'
;MKALPGPKHPWRFEAGTPNTGGIIGLGAALEYVSALGLNNIAEYEQNLMHYALSQLESVPDLTLYGPQNRLGVIAFNLGKTPRL
;
A
#
# COMPACT_ATOMS: atom_id res chain seq x y z
N MET A 1 17.44 -24.45 -38.01
CA MET A 1 16.51 -23.29 -37.92
C MET A 1 16.41 -22.91 -36.45
N LYS A 2 16.86 -21.71 -36.06
CA LYS A 2 16.76 -21.22 -34.68
C LYS A 2 15.50 -20.36 -34.62
N ALA A 3 14.52 -20.73 -33.80
CA ALA A 3 13.32 -19.92 -33.61
C ALA A 3 13.74 -18.53 -33.09
N LEU A 4 13.27 -17.47 -33.76
CA LEU A 4 13.49 -16.10 -33.30
C LEU A 4 12.76 -15.91 -31.95
N PRO A 5 13.36 -15.21 -30.97
CA PRO A 5 12.65 -14.89 -29.74
C PRO A 5 11.41 -14.07 -30.07
N GLY A 6 10.24 -14.56 -29.69
CA GLY A 6 8.96 -13.89 -29.94
C GLY A 6 8.94 -12.46 -29.39
N PRO A 7 8.03 -11.60 -29.89
CA PRO A 7 8.03 -10.17 -29.60
C PRO A 7 8.08 -9.88 -28.09
N LYS A 8 9.04 -9.03 -27.68
CA LYS A 8 9.16 -8.48 -26.32
C LYS A 8 8.25 -7.25 -26.20
N HIS A 9 6.94 -7.45 -26.25
CA HIS A 9 5.97 -6.35 -26.16
C HIS A 9 4.92 -6.62 -25.07
N PRO A 10 4.58 -5.67 -24.17
CA PRO A 10 3.56 -5.87 -23.12
C PRO A 10 2.22 -6.38 -23.66
N TRP A 11 1.75 -5.88 -24.81
CA TRP A 11 0.51 -6.33 -25.47
C TRP A 11 0.38 -7.84 -25.71
N ARG A 12 1.49 -8.60 -25.73
CA ARG A 12 1.42 -10.08 -25.81
C ARG A 12 0.72 -10.70 -24.59
N PHE A 13 0.65 -9.98 -23.48
CA PHE A 13 0.06 -10.40 -22.21
C PHE A 13 -1.24 -9.64 -21.86
N GLU A 14 -1.71 -8.76 -22.74
CA GLU A 14 -2.90 -7.91 -22.53
C GLU A 14 -3.98 -8.25 -23.57
N ALA A 15 -4.22 -9.55 -23.74
CA ALA A 15 -5.17 -10.03 -24.75
C ALA A 15 -6.61 -9.62 -24.42
N GLY A 16 -7.42 -9.47 -25.48
CA GLY A 16 -8.84 -9.11 -25.36
C GLY A 16 -9.06 -7.60 -25.25
N THR A 17 -10.28 -7.22 -24.87
CA THR A 17 -10.63 -5.81 -24.67
C THR A 17 -10.06 -5.32 -23.34
N PRO A 18 -9.22 -4.27 -23.33
CA PRO A 18 -8.68 -3.74 -22.10
C PRO A 18 -9.77 -3.20 -21.16
N ASN A 19 -9.48 -3.16 -19.87
CA ASN A 19 -10.26 -2.39 -18.91
C ASN A 19 -9.98 -0.89 -19.09
N THR A 20 -10.47 -0.32 -20.19
CA THR A 20 -10.17 1.07 -20.60
C THR A 20 -10.58 2.08 -19.53
N GLY A 21 -11.75 1.89 -18.90
CA GLY A 21 -12.20 2.75 -17.80
C GLY A 21 -11.25 2.70 -16.60
N GLY A 22 -10.81 1.50 -16.19
CA GLY A 22 -9.84 1.33 -15.11
C GLY A 22 -8.45 1.92 -15.44
N ILE A 23 -8.00 1.79 -16.69
CA ILE A 23 -6.71 2.35 -17.14
C ILE A 23 -6.74 3.89 -17.07
N ILE A 24 -7.82 4.52 -17.57
CA ILE A 24 -7.97 5.98 -17.50
C ILE A 24 -8.06 6.44 -16.04
N GLY A 25 -8.84 5.73 -15.21
CA GLY A 25 -8.94 6.01 -13.78
C GLY A 25 -7.60 5.90 -13.04
N LEU A 26 -6.79 4.90 -13.39
CA LEU A 26 -5.44 4.75 -12.85
C LEU A 26 -4.54 5.93 -13.26
N GLY A 27 -4.62 6.39 -14.51
CA GLY A 27 -3.91 7.59 -14.96
C GLY A 27 -4.26 8.82 -14.11
N ALA A 28 -5.55 9.09 -13.91
CA ALA A 28 -6.01 10.18 -13.06
C ALA A 28 -5.56 10.03 -11.59
N ALA A 29 -5.55 8.81 -11.05
CA ALA A 29 -5.05 8.55 -9.70
C ALA A 29 -3.54 8.85 -9.57
N LEU A 30 -2.74 8.49 -10.58
CA LEU A 30 -1.31 8.80 -10.62
C LEU A 30 -1.07 10.31 -10.70
N GLU A 31 -1.86 11.03 -11.50
CA GLU A 31 -1.80 12.50 -11.57
C GLU A 31 -2.13 13.14 -10.22
N TYR A 32 -3.17 12.68 -9.55
CA TYR A 32 -3.57 13.18 -8.22
C TYR A 32 -2.49 12.96 -7.16
N VAL A 33 -1.97 11.73 -7.05
CA VAL A 33 -0.90 11.40 -6.10
C VAL A 33 0.38 12.20 -6.40
N SER A 34 0.71 12.35 -7.68
CA SER A 34 1.88 13.14 -8.10
C SER A 34 1.73 14.63 -7.78
N ALA A 35 0.52 15.18 -7.96
CA ALA A 35 0.22 16.57 -7.64
C ALA A 35 0.31 16.87 -6.14
N LEU A 36 -0.11 15.92 -5.28
CA LEU A 36 0.10 16.01 -3.83
C LEU A 36 1.58 15.86 -3.45
N GLY A 37 2.32 15.02 -4.17
CA GLY A 37 3.72 14.73 -3.96
C GLY A 37 3.94 13.59 -2.95
N LEU A 38 4.66 12.54 -3.39
CA LEU A 38 4.90 11.35 -2.56
C LEU A 38 5.66 11.64 -1.26
N ASN A 39 6.58 12.60 -1.27
CA ASN A 39 7.30 12.99 -0.06
C ASN A 39 6.37 13.65 0.97
N ASN A 40 5.44 14.50 0.51
CA ASN A 40 4.48 15.16 1.38
C ASN A 40 3.51 14.14 2.00
N ILE A 41 3.03 13.19 1.19
CA ILE A 41 2.19 12.08 1.66
C ILE A 41 2.95 11.24 2.68
N ALA A 42 4.19 10.85 2.40
CA ALA A 42 5.00 10.03 3.29
C ALA A 42 5.28 10.72 4.63
N GLU A 43 5.66 12.00 4.61
CA GLU A 43 5.90 12.78 5.83
C GLU A 43 4.63 12.89 6.68
N TYR A 44 3.49 13.20 6.06
CA TYR A 44 2.21 13.29 6.74
C TYR A 44 1.79 11.94 7.35
N GLU A 45 1.87 10.85 6.58
CA GLU A 45 1.53 9.51 7.04
C GLU A 45 2.45 9.04 8.16
N GLN A 46 3.75 9.34 8.10
CA GLN A 46 4.70 9.01 9.16
C GLN A 46 4.38 9.75 10.45
N ASN A 47 4.07 11.04 10.37
CA ASN A 47 3.68 11.85 11.54
C ASN A 47 2.36 11.32 12.14
N LEU A 48 1.38 11.00 11.29
CA LEU A 48 0.11 10.43 11.73
C LEU A 48 0.29 9.04 12.37
N MET A 49 1.15 8.19 11.80
CA MET A 49 1.49 6.90 12.37
C MET A 49 2.15 7.05 13.74
N HIS A 50 3.12 7.95 13.87
CA HIS A 50 3.79 8.20 15.15
C HIS A 50 2.80 8.63 16.24
N TYR A 51 1.91 9.57 15.91
CA TYR A 51 0.84 9.99 16.80
C TYR A 51 -0.11 8.83 17.16
N ALA A 52 -0.54 8.04 16.18
CA ALA A 52 -1.43 6.91 16.44
C ALA A 52 -0.77 5.89 17.39
N LEU A 53 0.51 5.56 17.18
CA LEU A 53 1.25 4.65 18.05
C LEU A 53 1.38 5.19 19.48
N SER A 54 1.75 6.46 19.64
CA SER A 54 1.85 7.06 20.98
C SER A 54 0.52 7.06 21.72
N GLN A 55 -0.58 7.32 21.02
CA GLN A 55 -1.91 7.30 21.63
C GLN A 55 -2.36 5.88 22.00
N LEU A 56 -2.06 4.89 21.15
CA LEU A 56 -2.46 3.50 21.38
C LEU A 56 -1.73 2.84 22.56
N GLU A 57 -0.56 3.33 22.97
CA GLU A 57 0.13 2.85 24.18
C GLU A 57 -0.72 2.98 25.45
N SER A 58 -1.66 3.92 25.47
CA SER A 58 -2.53 4.16 26.63
C SER A 58 -3.74 3.22 26.70
N VAL A 59 -3.98 2.40 25.68
CA VAL A 59 -5.16 1.53 25.59
C VAL A 59 -4.92 0.23 26.37
N PRO A 60 -5.69 -0.05 27.44
CA PRO A 60 -5.54 -1.28 28.21
C PRO A 60 -5.83 -2.53 27.36
N ASP A 61 -5.08 -3.60 27.63
CA ASP A 61 -5.20 -4.90 26.95
C ASP A 61 -5.00 -4.87 25.42
N LEU A 62 -4.41 -3.81 24.87
CA LEU A 62 -4.05 -3.74 23.46
C LEU A 62 -2.72 -4.44 23.19
N THR A 63 -2.70 -5.34 22.21
CA THR A 63 -1.48 -5.97 21.70
C THR A 63 -1.25 -5.53 20.26
N LEU A 64 -0.13 -4.86 19.99
CA LEU A 64 0.27 -4.45 18.64
C LEU A 64 1.21 -5.49 18.01
N TYR A 65 1.08 -5.68 16.69
CA TYR A 65 1.94 -6.58 15.90
C TYR A 65 2.66 -5.81 14.80
N GLY A 66 3.89 -6.21 14.52
CA GLY A 66 4.74 -5.62 13.47
C GLY A 66 5.81 -4.68 14.01
N PRO A 67 6.69 -4.19 13.12
CA PRO A 67 7.84 -3.38 13.52
C PRO A 67 7.43 -1.97 13.96
N GLN A 68 8.32 -1.26 14.65
CA GLN A 68 8.04 0.12 15.09
C GLN A 68 7.99 1.10 13.92
N ASN A 69 8.81 0.90 12.89
CA ASN A 69 8.85 1.68 11.65
C ASN A 69 7.87 1.17 10.57
N ARG A 70 6.65 0.80 10.99
CA ARG A 70 5.59 0.33 10.09
C ARG A 70 5.07 1.46 9.18
N LEU A 71 4.53 1.09 8.02
CA LEU A 71 3.93 2.00 7.05
C LEU A 71 2.47 1.61 6.80
N GLY A 72 1.58 2.61 6.80
CA GLY A 72 0.16 2.50 6.41
C GLY A 72 -0.77 1.72 7.36
N VAL A 73 -0.29 0.71 8.08
CA VAL A 73 -1.15 -0.22 8.84
C VAL A 73 -0.72 -0.42 10.29
N ILE A 74 -1.70 -0.68 11.16
CA ILE A 74 -1.51 -1.10 12.56
C ILE A 74 -2.32 -2.37 12.77
N ALA A 75 -1.64 -3.51 12.86
CA ALA A 75 -2.28 -4.78 13.23
C ALA A 75 -2.33 -4.90 14.76
N PHE A 76 -3.50 -5.25 15.31
CA PHE A 76 -3.69 -5.34 16.75
C PHE A 76 -4.72 -6.39 17.17
N ASN A 77 -4.64 -6.81 18.42
CA ASN A 77 -5.70 -7.49 19.16
C ASN A 77 -6.04 -6.68 20.41
N LEU A 78 -7.27 -6.81 20.90
CA LEU A 78 -7.74 -6.18 22.13
C LEU A 78 -8.30 -7.25 23.08
N GLY A 79 -7.88 -7.21 24.34
CA GLY A 79 -8.27 -8.15 25.37
C GLY A 79 -7.24 -9.26 25.59
N LYS A 80 -7.56 -10.20 26.50
CA LYS A 80 -6.70 -11.34 26.82
C LYS A 80 -6.73 -12.37 25.69
N THR A 81 -5.82 -12.25 24.73
CA THR A 81 -5.51 -13.37 23.82
C THR A 81 -4.88 -14.51 24.63
N PRO A 82 -5.43 -15.74 24.61
CA PRO A 82 -4.76 -16.90 25.18
C PRO A 82 -3.40 -17.05 24.48
N ARG A 83 -2.30 -17.00 25.24
CA ARG A 83 -1.00 -17.43 24.71
C ARG A 83 -1.09 -18.96 24.55
N LEU A 84 -0.95 -19.44 23.32
CA LEU A 84 -0.66 -20.86 23.06
C LEU A 84 0.66 -21.25 23.73
#